data_AF-A0A7C4PII5-F1
#
_entry.id   AF-A0A7C4PII5-F1
#
_cell.length_a   1.000
_cell.length_b   1.000
_cell.length_c   1.000
_cell.angle_alpha   90.00
_cell.angle_beta   90.00
_cell.angle_gamma   90.00
#
_symmetry.space_group_name_H-M   'P 1'
#
loop_
_entity.id
_entity.type
_entity.pdbx_description
1 polymer ?
#
loop_
_entity_poly.entity_id
_entity_poly.type
_entity_poly.pdbx_seq_one_letter_code
_entity_poly.pdbx_strand_id
1 'polypeptide(L)' 'MVPPEKAYWVGFNQVRGIGAVRVRALLDYFGSLEVAWQAPLEGLIAAGLPQKVAENVQLARNGDALER' A
#
# COMPACT_ATOMS: atom_id res chain seq x y z
N MET A 1 14.79 10.00 8.19
CA MET A 1 13.55 10.32 8.91
C MET A 1 12.48 9.40 8.36
N VAL A 2 11.97 8.47 9.16
CA VAL A 2 10.81 7.64 8.79
C VAL A 2 9.58 8.56 8.74
N PRO A 3 8.79 8.56 7.65
CA PRO A 3 7.54 9.32 7.59
C PRO A 3 6.61 8.90 8.74
N PRO A 4 5.85 9.83 9.33
CA PRO A 4 4.87 9.46 10.35
C PRO A 4 3.87 8.47 9.75
N GLU A 5 3.41 7.49 10.52
CA GLU A 5 2.45 6.45 10.06
C GLU A 5 1.22 7.04 9.34
N LYS A 6 0.79 8.24 9.75
CA LYS A 6 -0.29 9.00 9.09
C LYS A 6 -0.01 9.31 7.62
N ALA A 7 1.23 9.59 7.23
CA ALA A 7 1.59 9.87 5.84
C ALA A 7 1.40 8.63 4.96
N TYR A 8 1.83 7.45 5.44
CA TYR A 8 1.58 6.19 4.76
C TYR A 8 0.09 5.86 4.71
N TRP A 9 -0.64 6.11 5.80
CA TRP A 9 -2.09 5.93 5.82
C TRP A 9 -2.77 6.77 4.73
N VAL A 10 -2.39 8.04 4.57
CA VAL A 10 -2.89 8.91 3.51
C VAL A 10 -2.44 8.43 2.12
N GLY A 11 -1.20 7.98 1.96
CA GLY A 11 -0.70 7.40 0.70
C GLY A 11 -1.50 6.18 0.26
N PHE A 12 -1.76 5.25 1.17
CA PHE A 12 -2.60 4.07 0.90
C PHE A 12 -4.04 4.43 0.56
N ASN A 13 -4.66 5.40 1.25
CA ASN A 13 -6.02 5.82 0.93
C ASN A 13 -6.13 6.55 -0.42
N GLN A 14 -5.04 7.06 -0.98
CA GLN A 14 -5.02 7.60 -2.35
C GLN A 14 -4.99 6.50 -3.42
N VAL A 15 -4.57 5.28 -3.06
CA VAL A 15 -4.54 4.15 -4.00
C VAL A 15 -5.97 3.70 -4.31
N ARG A 16 -6.36 3.78 -5.59
CA ARG A 16 -7.68 3.35 -6.07
C ARG A 16 -7.94 1.88 -5.69
N GLY A 17 -9.00 1.66 -4.92
CA GLY A 17 -9.41 0.33 -4.44
C GLY A 17 -8.90 -0.03 -3.04
N ILE A 18 -8.12 0.84 -2.39
CA ILE A 18 -7.72 0.71 -0.99
C ILE A 18 -8.54 1.70 -0.15
N GLY A 19 -9.29 1.17 0.81
CA GLY A 19 -9.95 1.95 1.85
C GLY A 19 -9.45 1.57 3.24
N ALA A 20 -9.94 2.27 4.26
CA ALA A 20 -9.49 2.12 5.65
C ALA A 20 -9.41 0.67 6.16
N VAL A 21 -10.34 -0.21 5.76
CA VAL A 21 -10.34 -1.63 6.14
C VAL A 21 -9.10 -2.37 5.63
N ARG A 22 -8.75 -2.15 4.35
CA ARG A 22 -7.57 -2.79 3.74
C ARG A 22 -6.27 -2.21 4.29
N VAL A 23 -6.23 -0.90 4.54
CA VAL A 23 -5.08 -0.27 5.22
C VAL A 23 -4.89 -0.85 6.62
N ARG A 24 -5.99 -1.10 7.35
CA ARG A 24 -5.93 -1.74 8.65
C ARG A 24 -5.43 -3.19 8.56
N ALA A 25 -5.89 -3.97 7.58
CA ALA A 25 -5.41 -5.33 7.36
C ALA A 25 -3.91 -5.37 7.03
N LEU A 26 -3.42 -4.42 6.22
CA LEU A 26 -1.99 -4.26 5.95
C LEU A 26 -1.21 -3.92 7.22
N LEU A 27 -1.71 -2.99 8.03
CA LEU A 27 -1.07 -2.64 9.31
C LEU A 27 -1.04 -3.84 10.27
N ASP A 28 -2.10 -4.63 10.33
CA ASP A 28 -2.19 -5.82 11.18
C ASP A 28 -1.22 -6.92 10.70
N TYR A 29 -1.13 -7.15 9.39
CA TYR A 29 -0.26 -8.15 8.79
C TYR A 29 1.24 -7.78 8.85
N PHE A 30 1.58 -6.54 8.49
CA PHE A 30 2.97 -6.08 8.43
C PHE A 30 3.47 -5.44 9.73
N GLY A 31 2.59 -5.14 10.68
CA GLY A 31 2.88 -4.41 11.91
C GLY A 31 3.21 -2.93 11.72
N SER A 32 3.43 -2.46 10.49
CA SER A 32 3.78 -1.08 10.18
C SER A 32 3.40 -0.73 8.75
N LEU A 33 2.81 0.45 8.53
CA LEU A 33 2.46 0.91 7.18
C LEU A 33 3.68 1.24 6.32
N GLU A 34 4.82 1.60 6.92
CA GLU A 34 6.09 1.74 6.20
C GLU A 34 6.50 0.41 5.56
N VAL A 35 6.49 -0.68 6.35
CA VAL A 35 6.82 -2.03 5.88
C VAL A 35 5.83 -2.48 4.81
N ALA A 36 4.53 -2.23 5.03
CA ALA A 36 3.50 -2.53 4.04
C ALA A 36 3.73 -1.77 2.71
N TRP A 37 4.15 -0.48 2.77
CA TRP A 37 4.37 0.33 1.57
C TRP A 37 5.59 -0.13 0.77
N GLN A 38 6.59 -0.70 1.45
CA GLN A 38 7.77 -1.28 0.82
C GLN A 38 7.61 -2.74 0.42
N ALA A 39 6.55 -3.42 0.87
CA ALA A 39 6.31 -4.83 0.63
C ALA A 39 6.24 -5.17 -0.88
N PRO A 40 6.71 -6.36 -1.28
CA PRO A 40 6.54 -6.85 -2.65
C PRO A 40 5.07 -7.16 -2.96
N LEU A 41 4.74 -7.26 -4.24
CA LEU A 41 3.38 -7.58 -4.71
C LEU A 41 2.81 -8.84 -4.04
N GLU A 42 3.61 -9.88 -3.90
CA GLU A 42 3.21 -11.14 -3.26
C GLU A 42 2.84 -10.95 -1.79
N GLY A 43 3.59 -10.13 -1.06
CA GLY A 43 3.29 -9.81 0.34
C GLY A 43 2.00 -9.03 0.49
N LEU A 44 1.75 -8.08 -0.41
CA LEU A 44 0.51 -7.31 -0.47
C LEU A 44 -0.70 -8.22 -0.74
N ILE A 45 -0.55 -9.18 -1.65
CA ILE A 45 -1.58 -10.18 -1.94
C ILE A 45 -1.82 -11.12 -0.75
N ALA A 46 -0.74 -11.59 -0.10
CA ALA A 46 -0.81 -12.42 1.09
C ALA A 46 -1.51 -11.71 2.27
N ALA A 47 -1.36 -10.38 2.36
CA ALA A 47 -2.07 -9.55 3.33
C ALA A 47 -3.57 -9.33 3.00
N GLY A 48 -4.07 -9.93 1.91
CA GLY A 48 -5.49 -9.90 1.53
C GLY A 48 -5.87 -8.82 0.51
N LEU A 49 -4.88 -8.17 -0.13
CA LEU A 49 -5.19 -7.31 -1.28
C LEU A 49 -5.42 -8.16 -2.54
N PRO A 50 -6.44 -7.83 -3.37
CA PRO A 50 -6.54 -8.41 -4.69
C PRO A 50 -5.38 -7.92 -5.57
N GLN A 51 -4.90 -8.77 -6.48
CA GLN A 51 -3.75 -8.51 -7.34
C GLN A 51 -3.76 -7.11 -7.97
N LYS A 52 -4.87 -6.72 -8.60
CA LYS A 52 -5.04 -5.41 -9.25
C LYS A 52 -4.85 -4.22 -8.31
N VAL A 53 -5.21 -4.38 -7.04
CA VAL A 53 -5.04 -3.34 -6.02
C VAL A 53 -3.60 -3.32 -5.50
N ALA A 54 -2.99 -4.49 -5.32
CA ALA A 54 -1.58 -4.60 -4.96
C ALA A 54 -0.65 -4.00 -6.05
N GLU A 55 -1.00 -4.17 -7.32
CA GLU A 55 -0.33 -3.51 -8.45
C GLU A 55 -0.46 -1.97 -8.38
N ASN A 56 -1.66 -1.46 -8.06
CA ASN A 56 -1.86 -0.02 -7.90
C ASN A 56 -0.99 0.58 -6.77
N VAL A 57 -0.69 -0.18 -5.70
CA VAL A 57 0.24 0.26 -4.64
C VAL A 57 1.65 0.39 -5.19
N GLN A 58 2.12 -0.57 -5.97
CA GLN A 58 3.44 -0.52 -6.60
C GLN A 58 3.56 0.68 -7.55
N LEU A 59 2.51 0.94 -8.33
CA LEU A 59 2.43 2.11 -9.22
C LEU A 59 2.46 3.42 -8.42
N ALA A 60 1.68 3.52 -7.34
CA ALA A 60 1.64 4.70 -6.48
C ALA A 60 2.98 4.99 -5.79
N ARG A 61 3.76 3.94 -5.46
CA ARG A 61 5.11 4.08 -4.90
C ARG A 61 6.11 4.61 -5.91
N ASN A 62 6.06 4.11 -7.14
CA ASN A 62 7.04 4.47 -8.16
C ASN A 62 6.80 5.87 -8.75
N GLY A 63 5.73 6.56 -8.37
CA GLY A 63 5.48 7.98 -8.67
C GLY A 63 5.20 8.33 -10.13
N ASP A 64 5.63 7.51 -11.09
CA ASP A 64 5.75 7.92 -12.49
C ASP A 64 6.02 6.70 -13.38
N ALA A 65 4.98 5.92 -13.75
CA ALA A 65 5.21 4.77 -14.65
C ALA A 65 4.24 4.68 -15.82
N LEU A 66 3.21 5.53 -15.89
CA LEU A 66 2.26 5.53 -17.01
C LEU A 66 1.75 6.95 -17.27
N GLU A 67 2.63 7.83 -17.73
CA GLU A 67 2.22 8.72 -18.81
C GLU A 67 2.02 7.83 -20.06
N ARG A 68 0.78 7.74 -20.54
CA ARG A 68 0.37 7.15 -21.82
C ARG A 68 -0.55 8.13 -22.50
#